data_AF-A0A1V9XZQ4-F1
#
_entry.id   AF-A0A1V9XZQ4-F1
#
_cell.length_a   1.000
_cell.length_b   1.000
_cell.length_c   1.000
_cell.angle_alpha   90.00
_cell.angle_beta   90.00
_cell.angle_gamma   90.00
#
_symmetry.space_group_name_H-M   'P 1'
#
loop_
_entity.id
_entity.type
_entity.pdbx_description
1 polymer ?
#
loop_
_entity_poly.entity_id
_entity_poly.type
_entity_poly.pdbx_seq_one_letter_code
_entity_poly.pdbx_strand_id
1 'polypeptide(L)'
;MADHGLFDHQLTNPSLIDDSFGSSNVKEESVEPPLSQNTMNALTNELEFENLDNLVVLSQGSSQKSIGDVQARLTVGTFEQEKIVKATPWIYSQTLQRLFLKNAVKVPLRFSCEGTFSTHMRIVVFLRYQEVQHQGEPVEVCPNHLRQNEYQNLDHPRHVLQYTGERFATYSEPPEMADFGIRIPLLQEAFSQSGQTESFSFVCLSSCMMIGRKKTLLCAELHYRDQILSKVDVPLKISVCPMRDMQNEEGKCVSNVITTQGSNLQEKPPLKRARKPNNAVAGNDSASPVSELIVRVKGRKFIEDLKTFLATKIPSQHYALYSQHVSYN
;
A
#
# COMPACT_ATOMS: atom_id res chain seq x y z
N MET A 1 20.88 21.31 71.57
CA MET A 1 20.51 19.92 71.89
C MET A 1 20.90 19.11 70.64
N ALA A 2 22.18 18.78 70.40
CA ALA A 2 23.00 17.69 71.02
C ALA A 2 22.29 16.33 70.88
N ASP A 3 22.85 15.21 70.44
CA ASP A 3 24.23 14.72 70.20
C ASP A 3 24.10 13.43 69.33
N HIS A 4 24.96 13.17 68.33
CA HIS A 4 26.10 12.21 68.33
C HIS A 4 25.82 10.72 68.61
N GLY A 5 26.40 9.83 67.79
CA GLY A 5 26.53 8.40 68.12
C GLY A 5 27.06 7.48 67.02
N LEU A 6 28.35 7.61 66.67
CA LEU A 6 29.18 6.59 66.00
C LEU A 6 29.33 5.35 66.91
N PHE A 7 29.56 4.14 66.38
CA PHE A 7 30.74 3.30 66.74
C PHE A 7 30.86 2.04 65.86
N ASP A 8 32.09 1.83 65.41
CA ASP A 8 32.66 0.71 64.65
C ASP A 8 33.24 -0.34 65.63
N HIS A 9 33.38 -1.60 65.22
CA HIS A 9 34.46 -2.54 65.63
C HIS A 9 34.21 -3.91 64.94
N GLN A 10 34.99 -4.32 63.93
CA GLN A 10 36.33 -4.94 63.97
C GLN A 10 36.38 -6.46 64.25
N LEU A 11 36.99 -7.16 63.27
CA LEU A 11 38.03 -8.21 63.36
C LEU A 11 37.69 -9.73 63.28
N THR A 12 38.28 -10.34 62.24
CA THR A 12 39.11 -11.59 62.17
C THR A 12 38.49 -13.00 62.18
N ASN A 13 38.51 -13.67 60.99
CA ASN A 13 39.28 -14.88 60.55
C ASN A 13 39.73 -15.96 61.59
N PRO A 14 40.15 -17.20 61.19
CA PRO A 14 39.73 -18.14 60.13
C PRO A 14 39.78 -19.66 60.52
N SER A 15 39.34 -20.54 59.60
CA SER A 15 39.85 -21.91 59.23
C SER A 15 39.87 -23.12 60.21
N LEU A 16 39.35 -24.29 59.74
CA LEU A 16 39.99 -25.64 59.57
C LEU A 16 38.92 -26.77 59.58
N ILE A 17 38.68 -27.53 58.48
CA ILE A 17 39.21 -28.88 58.11
C ILE A 17 38.75 -30.00 59.10
N ASP A 18 38.17 -31.18 58.81
CA ASP A 18 38.09 -32.07 57.64
C ASP A 18 36.92 -33.10 57.72
N ASP A 19 36.50 -33.59 56.54
CA ASP A 19 36.18 -34.99 56.13
C ASP A 19 35.28 -35.98 56.93
N SER A 20 34.12 -36.36 56.36
CA SER A 20 33.93 -37.65 55.63
C SER A 20 32.49 -38.21 55.61
N PHE A 21 31.99 -38.39 54.37
CA PHE A 21 31.08 -39.42 53.82
C PHE A 21 29.60 -39.57 54.27
N GLY A 22 28.69 -39.33 53.30
CA GLY A 22 27.36 -39.98 53.25
C GLY A 22 26.27 -39.26 52.45
N SER A 23 26.32 -39.32 51.12
CA SER A 23 25.24 -39.19 50.12
C SER A 23 24.01 -38.29 50.37
N SER A 24 23.88 -37.22 49.58
CA SER A 24 22.64 -36.92 48.82
C SER A 24 22.80 -35.76 47.83
N ASN A 25 22.48 -36.05 46.56
CA ASN A 25 21.96 -35.18 45.49
C ASN A 25 22.28 -33.66 45.52
N VAL A 26 23.18 -33.23 44.64
CA VAL A 26 23.26 -31.83 44.16
C VAL A 26 22.54 -31.76 42.81
N LYS A 27 21.49 -30.94 42.72
CA LYS A 27 20.86 -30.54 41.46
C LYS A 27 21.72 -29.46 40.80
N GLU A 28 22.16 -29.74 39.58
CA GLU A 28 22.79 -28.81 38.67
C GLU A 28 21.88 -27.64 38.30
N GLU A 29 22.52 -26.49 38.22
CA GLU A 29 22.11 -25.25 37.58
C GLU A 29 21.80 -25.52 36.09
N SER A 30 20.56 -25.23 35.67
CA SER A 30 20.10 -25.42 34.29
C SER A 30 19.77 -24.06 33.67
N VAL A 31 20.55 -23.77 32.63
CA VAL A 31 20.34 -22.74 31.62
C VAL A 31 18.90 -22.79 31.11
N GLU A 32 18.20 -21.64 31.16
CA GLU A 32 16.87 -21.51 30.56
C GLU A 32 16.94 -21.81 29.05
N PRO A 33 16.01 -22.62 28.50
CA PRO A 33 16.05 -23.01 27.10
C PRO A 33 15.69 -21.82 26.18
N PRO A 34 16.19 -21.80 24.94
CA PRO A 34 15.76 -20.81 23.95
C PRO A 34 14.25 -20.94 23.73
N LEU A 35 13.57 -19.80 23.52
CA LEU A 35 12.15 -19.75 23.17
C LEU A 35 11.83 -20.86 22.17
N SER A 36 10.86 -21.71 22.52
CA SER A 36 10.51 -22.86 21.72
C SER A 36 10.17 -22.43 20.29
N GLN A 37 10.55 -23.24 19.30
CA GLN A 37 10.08 -23.08 17.91
C GLN A 37 8.56 -22.94 17.82
N ASN A 38 7.81 -23.45 18.81
CA ASN A 38 6.36 -23.32 18.89
C ASN A 38 5.88 -21.89 19.18
N THR A 39 6.67 -21.07 19.88
CA THR A 39 6.36 -19.64 20.11
C THR A 39 6.66 -18.80 18.87
N MET A 40 7.72 -19.15 18.12
CA MET A 40 8.00 -18.55 16.81
C MET A 40 6.92 -18.94 15.79
N ASN A 41 6.51 -20.21 15.76
CA ASN A 41 5.43 -20.71 14.90
C ASN A 41 4.06 -20.10 15.25
N ALA A 42 3.83 -19.73 16.51
CA ALA A 42 2.61 -19.03 16.92
C ALA A 42 2.55 -17.59 16.37
N LEU A 43 3.69 -16.91 16.22
CA LEU A 43 3.77 -15.59 15.57
C LEU A 43 3.69 -15.70 14.05
N THR A 44 4.20 -16.79 13.46
CA THR A 44 4.10 -17.06 12.02
C THR A 44 2.67 -17.36 11.56
N ASN A 45 1.88 -18.03 12.40
CA ASN A 45 0.52 -18.46 12.06
C ASN A 45 -0.54 -17.34 12.13
N GLU A 46 -0.28 -16.21 12.79
CA GLU A 46 -1.25 -15.10 12.82
C GLU A 46 -1.25 -14.23 11.55
N LEU A 47 -0.27 -14.41 10.65
CA LEU A 47 -0.17 -13.59 9.43
C LEU A 47 0.13 -14.37 8.13
N GLU A 48 0.18 -15.71 8.09
CA GLU A 48 0.29 -16.53 6.86
C GLU A 48 1.06 -15.88 5.68
N PHE A 49 2.28 -15.38 5.92
CA PHE A 49 3.13 -14.81 4.86
C PHE A 49 4.48 -15.54 4.78
N GLU A 50 4.45 -16.87 4.64
CA GLU A 50 5.66 -17.65 4.34
C GLU A 50 6.00 -17.70 2.84
N ASN A 51 5.16 -17.13 1.96
CA ASN A 51 5.39 -17.20 0.53
C ASN A 51 5.63 -15.83 -0.11
N LEU A 52 6.90 -15.55 -0.45
CA LEU A 52 7.32 -14.36 -1.19
C LEU A 52 6.76 -14.33 -2.62
N ASP A 53 6.28 -15.47 -3.13
CA ASP A 53 5.76 -15.64 -4.49
C ASP A 53 4.39 -14.97 -4.70
N ASN A 54 3.70 -14.62 -3.62
CA ASN A 54 2.36 -14.03 -3.62
C ASN A 54 2.39 -12.49 -3.53
N LEU A 55 3.41 -11.81 -4.06
CA LEU A 55 3.48 -10.34 -3.99
C LEU A 55 2.74 -9.67 -5.15
N VAL A 56 1.73 -8.85 -4.83
CA VAL A 56 1.07 -7.95 -5.78
C VAL A 56 1.72 -6.57 -5.69
N VAL A 57 2.45 -6.18 -6.73
CA VAL A 57 3.01 -4.83 -6.85
C VAL A 57 1.88 -3.84 -7.12
N LEU A 58 1.71 -2.87 -6.21
CA LEU A 58 0.69 -1.83 -6.33
C LEU A 58 1.18 -0.70 -7.24
N SER A 59 2.40 -0.22 -7.00
CA SER A 59 2.99 0.86 -7.77
C SER A 59 4.51 0.94 -7.52
N GLN A 60 5.24 1.47 -8.50
CA GLN A 60 6.68 1.67 -8.46
C GLN A 60 7.01 3.15 -8.58
N GLY A 61 8.08 3.58 -7.91
CA GLY A 61 8.48 4.98 -7.90
C GLY A 61 8.86 5.50 -9.28
N SER A 62 8.27 6.61 -9.69
CA SER A 62 8.37 7.15 -11.05
C SER A 62 9.70 7.86 -11.36
N SER A 63 10.48 8.21 -10.34
CA SER A 63 11.77 8.90 -10.52
C SER A 63 12.73 8.54 -9.39
N GLN A 64 13.92 8.08 -9.76
CA GLN A 64 15.01 7.77 -8.85
C GLN A 64 15.92 9.00 -8.76
N LYS A 65 15.73 9.83 -7.73
CA LYS A 65 16.62 10.97 -7.46
C LYS A 65 17.90 10.45 -6.80
N SER A 66 19.07 10.86 -7.29
CA SER A 66 20.35 10.62 -6.60
C SER A 66 20.69 11.81 -5.71
N ILE A 67 21.17 11.53 -4.50
CA ILE A 67 21.66 12.53 -3.56
C ILE A 67 23.05 12.07 -3.11
N GLY A 68 24.08 12.66 -3.71
CA GLY A 68 25.44 12.13 -3.59
C GLY A 68 25.50 10.69 -4.10
N ASP A 69 26.05 9.80 -3.29
CA ASP A 69 26.19 8.37 -3.60
C ASP A 69 24.93 7.55 -3.26
N VAL A 70 23.92 8.18 -2.67
CA VAL A 70 22.70 7.52 -2.25
C VAL A 70 21.66 7.64 -3.36
N GLN A 71 21.27 6.50 -3.90
CA GLN A 71 20.25 6.40 -4.93
C GLN A 71 19.39 5.18 -4.64
N ALA A 72 18.08 5.37 -4.47
CA ALA A 72 17.16 4.27 -4.23
C ALA A 72 15.78 4.52 -4.84
N ARG A 73 15.11 3.45 -5.28
CA ARG A 73 13.75 3.47 -5.82
C ARG A 73 12.82 2.65 -4.95
N LEU A 74 11.71 3.24 -4.55
CA LEU A 74 10.69 2.59 -3.72
C LEU A 74 9.66 1.87 -4.60
N THR A 75 9.29 0.68 -4.18
CA THR A 75 8.17 -0.12 -4.69
C THR A 75 7.25 -0.45 -3.53
N VAL A 76 5.94 -0.24 -3.72
CA VAL A 76 4.93 -0.61 -2.74
C VAL A 76 4.12 -1.78 -3.29
N GLY A 77 3.98 -2.82 -2.48
CA GLY A 77 3.20 -4.00 -2.78
C GLY A 77 2.28 -4.40 -1.63
N THR A 78 1.43 -5.38 -1.90
CA THR A 78 0.59 -6.07 -0.93
C THR A 78 0.66 -7.56 -1.18
N PHE A 79 0.38 -8.37 -0.17
CA PHE A 79 0.28 -9.82 -0.37
C PHE A 79 -1.02 -10.17 -1.10
N GLU A 80 -0.90 -11.06 -2.09
CA GLU A 80 -2.00 -11.70 -2.78
C GLU A 80 -2.84 -12.46 -1.77
N GLN A 81 -4.14 -12.47 -2.02
CA GLN A 81 -5.09 -13.19 -1.19
C GLN A 81 -5.36 -14.51 -1.89
N GLU A 82 -5.04 -15.64 -1.24
CA GLU A 82 -5.26 -16.99 -1.80
C GLU A 82 -6.70 -17.18 -2.29
N LYS A 83 -7.66 -16.55 -1.59
CA LYS A 83 -9.07 -16.55 -1.97
C LYS A 83 -9.72 -15.18 -1.72
N ILE A 84 -10.17 -14.56 -2.80
CA ILE A 84 -10.99 -13.34 -2.72
C ILE A 84 -12.44 -13.74 -2.39
N VAL A 85 -12.90 -13.32 -1.21
CA VAL A 85 -14.26 -13.52 -0.71
C VAL A 85 -14.87 -12.18 -0.28
N LYS A 86 -16.17 -12.16 0.03
CA LYS A 86 -16.88 -10.95 0.48
C LYS A 86 -16.25 -10.27 1.69
N ALA A 87 -15.61 -11.06 2.57
CA ALA A 87 -14.99 -10.58 3.80
C ALA A 87 -13.54 -10.13 3.62
N THR A 88 -12.94 -10.32 2.42
CA THR A 88 -11.53 -10.01 2.17
C THR A 88 -11.24 -8.54 2.50
N PRO A 89 -10.26 -8.27 3.37
CA PRO A 89 -10.02 -6.93 3.92
C PRO A 89 -9.38 -5.97 2.94
N TRP A 90 -8.55 -6.43 2.00
CA TRP A 90 -8.02 -5.60 0.93
C TRP A 90 -8.01 -6.37 -0.38
N ILE A 91 -8.31 -5.68 -1.49
CA ILE A 91 -8.29 -6.27 -2.83
C ILE A 91 -7.68 -5.24 -3.76
N TYR A 92 -6.63 -5.64 -4.48
CA TYR A 92 -6.08 -4.83 -5.55
C TYR A 92 -6.73 -5.22 -6.88
N SER A 93 -7.39 -4.26 -7.53
CA SER A 93 -7.91 -4.45 -8.89
C SER A 93 -6.83 -4.09 -9.89
N GLN A 94 -6.37 -5.08 -10.66
CA GLN A 94 -5.46 -4.83 -11.78
C GLN A 94 -6.14 -4.01 -12.89
N THR A 95 -7.44 -4.24 -13.12
CA THR A 95 -8.24 -3.53 -14.13
C THR A 95 -8.29 -2.03 -13.86
N LEU A 96 -8.48 -1.64 -12.59
CA LEU A 96 -8.63 -0.25 -12.18
C LEU A 96 -7.31 0.37 -11.70
N GLN A 97 -6.26 -0.44 -11.54
CA GLN A 97 -5.01 -0.07 -10.85
C GLN A 97 -5.30 0.63 -9.50
N ARG A 98 -6.20 0.03 -8.73
CA ARG A 98 -6.79 0.65 -7.53
C ARG A 98 -6.90 -0.34 -6.39
N LEU A 99 -6.51 0.09 -5.20
CA LEU A 99 -6.60 -0.67 -3.96
C LEU A 99 -7.94 -0.43 -3.25
N PHE A 100 -8.72 -1.48 -3.04
CA PHE A 100 -9.97 -1.44 -2.27
C PHE A 100 -9.70 -1.98 -0.87
N LEU A 101 -10.03 -1.18 0.15
CA LEU A 101 -9.67 -1.42 1.54
C LEU A 101 -10.91 -1.45 2.42
N LYS A 102 -10.95 -2.38 3.36
CA LYS A 102 -11.97 -2.45 4.39
C LYS A 102 -11.62 -1.48 5.51
N ASN A 103 -12.59 -0.66 5.90
CA ASN A 103 -12.43 0.29 7.00
C ASN A 103 -12.11 -0.41 8.34
N ALA A 104 -11.23 0.19 9.12
CA ALA A 104 -10.81 -0.22 10.45
C ALA A 104 -10.31 -1.68 10.53
N VAL A 105 -9.65 -2.15 9.47
CA VAL A 105 -8.97 -3.46 9.45
C VAL A 105 -7.49 -3.26 9.17
N LYS A 106 -6.65 -4.10 9.78
CA LYS A 106 -5.21 -4.16 9.56
C LYS A 106 -4.91 -4.60 8.12
N VAL A 107 -4.05 -3.85 7.44
CA VAL A 107 -3.63 -4.06 6.05
C VAL A 107 -2.11 -4.05 6.01
N PRO A 108 -1.46 -5.17 5.66
CA PRO A 108 -0.02 -5.23 5.48
C PRO A 108 0.36 -4.63 4.12
N LEU A 109 1.27 -3.66 4.14
CA LEU A 109 1.89 -3.10 2.96
C LEU A 109 3.37 -3.42 2.98
N ARG A 110 3.89 -3.85 1.84
CA ARG A 110 5.28 -4.22 1.67
C ARG A 110 6.02 -3.13 0.91
N PHE A 111 7.13 -2.70 1.47
CA PHE A 111 8.01 -1.68 0.93
C PHE A 111 9.32 -2.34 0.51
N SER A 112 9.61 -2.30 -0.78
CA SER A 112 10.85 -2.82 -1.36
C SER A 112 11.62 -1.69 -2.01
N CYS A 113 12.94 -1.71 -1.86
CA CYS A 113 13.83 -0.69 -2.37
C CYS A 113 14.91 -1.32 -3.25
N GLU A 114 15.20 -0.67 -4.38
CA GLU A 114 16.36 -0.98 -5.21
C GLU A 114 17.38 0.13 -5.09
N GLY A 115 18.67 -0.19 -4.89
CA GLY A 115 19.76 0.79 -4.84
C GLY A 115 20.60 0.70 -3.57
N THR A 116 21.11 1.85 -3.09
CA THR A 116 22.03 1.92 -1.95
C THR A 116 21.28 2.13 -0.65
N PHE A 117 21.43 1.21 0.31
CA PHE A 117 20.90 1.36 1.67
C PHE A 117 21.66 2.45 2.46
N SER A 118 20.93 3.20 3.29
CA SER A 118 21.52 4.07 4.31
C SER A 118 20.65 4.13 5.56
N THR A 119 21.27 4.18 6.73
CA THR A 119 20.59 4.24 8.03
C THR A 119 19.77 5.51 8.27
N HIS A 120 19.98 6.56 7.46
CA HIS A 120 19.23 7.82 7.54
C HIS A 120 18.01 7.84 6.62
N MET A 121 17.62 6.69 6.08
CA MET A 121 16.43 6.55 5.25
C MET A 121 15.19 6.31 6.09
N ARG A 122 14.06 6.86 5.63
CA ARG A 122 12.75 6.68 6.24
C ARG A 122 11.66 6.61 5.18
N ILE A 123 10.62 5.83 5.46
CA ILE A 123 9.39 5.80 4.67
C ILE A 123 8.44 6.80 5.30
N VAL A 124 7.84 7.67 4.47
CA VAL A 124 6.76 8.56 4.88
C VAL A 124 5.51 8.17 4.12
N VAL A 125 4.47 7.75 4.84
CA VAL A 125 3.20 7.30 4.26
C VAL A 125 2.11 8.28 4.66
N PHE A 126 1.34 8.76 3.70
CA PHE A 126 0.23 9.70 3.92
C PHE A 126 -0.84 9.55 2.85
N LEU A 127 -1.97 10.22 3.05
CA LEU A 127 -3.08 10.27 2.09
C LEU A 127 -3.19 11.63 1.45
N ARG A 128 -3.50 11.67 0.15
CA ARG A 128 -3.77 12.92 -0.58
C ARG A 128 -4.92 12.74 -1.56
N TYR A 129 -5.68 13.80 -1.83
CA TYR A 129 -6.65 13.79 -2.92
C TYR A 129 -5.95 13.77 -4.29
N GLN A 130 -6.47 12.94 -5.20
CA GLN A 130 -5.98 12.84 -6.58
C GLN A 130 -6.42 14.05 -7.42
N GLU A 131 -7.57 14.63 -7.09
CA GLU A 131 -8.16 15.74 -7.83
C GLU A 131 -7.41 17.04 -7.50
N VAL A 132 -6.90 17.72 -8.51
CA VAL A 132 -6.07 18.94 -8.37
C VAL A 132 -6.77 20.03 -7.54
N GLN A 133 -8.10 20.13 -7.65
CA GLN A 133 -8.92 21.09 -6.90
C GLN A 133 -8.83 20.89 -5.37
N HIS A 134 -8.57 19.67 -4.93
CA HIS A 134 -8.49 19.30 -3.51
C HIS A 134 -7.08 18.86 -3.10
N GLN A 135 -6.09 18.92 -3.99
CA GLN A 135 -4.75 18.39 -3.70
C GLN A 135 -4.02 19.14 -2.57
N GLY A 136 -4.39 20.41 -2.32
CA GLY A 136 -3.88 21.20 -1.20
C GLY A 136 -4.63 21.00 0.12
N GLU A 137 -5.73 20.24 0.13
CA GLU A 137 -6.49 19.91 1.34
C GLU A 137 -5.96 18.60 1.94
N PRO A 138 -5.58 18.56 3.22
CA PRO A 138 -5.18 17.31 3.84
C PRO A 138 -6.36 16.34 3.99
N VAL A 139 -6.10 15.05 3.87
CA VAL A 139 -7.11 14.00 4.07
C VAL A 139 -7.22 13.68 5.55
N GLU A 140 -8.26 14.18 6.22
CA GLU A 140 -8.51 13.95 7.65
C GLU A 140 -9.83 13.23 7.94
N VAL A 141 -9.94 12.72 9.17
CA VAL A 141 -11.11 11.99 9.66
C VAL A 141 -12.34 12.91 9.74
N CYS A 142 -13.52 12.39 9.40
CA CYS A 142 -14.76 13.17 9.51
C CYS A 142 -15.16 13.45 10.97
N PRO A 143 -15.96 14.51 11.27
CA PRO A 143 -16.33 14.87 12.64
C PRO A 143 -17.00 13.77 13.48
N ASN A 144 -17.62 12.78 12.84
CA ASN A 144 -18.23 11.65 13.54
C ASN A 144 -17.18 10.65 14.00
N HIS A 145 -16.27 10.26 13.11
CA HIS A 145 -15.19 9.35 13.44
C HIS A 145 -14.12 10.03 14.31
N LEU A 146 -13.93 11.35 14.22
CA LEU A 146 -13.04 12.09 15.11
C LEU A 146 -13.50 11.94 16.57
N ARG A 147 -14.78 12.20 16.84
CA ARG A 147 -15.38 12.03 18.17
C ARG A 147 -15.30 10.58 18.66
N GLN A 148 -15.47 9.62 17.77
CA GLN A 148 -15.32 8.20 18.11
C GLN A 148 -13.86 7.87 18.46
N ASN A 149 -12.90 8.39 17.71
CA ASN A 149 -11.49 8.17 17.92
C ASN A 149 -11.01 8.81 19.24
N GLU A 150 -11.50 10.01 19.54
CA GLU A 150 -11.28 10.69 20.82
C GLU A 150 -11.86 9.88 21.98
N TYR A 151 -13.08 9.36 21.83
CA TYR A 151 -13.69 8.48 22.84
C TYR A 151 -12.89 7.18 23.07
N GLN A 152 -12.23 6.67 22.03
CA GLN A 152 -11.36 5.50 22.10
C GLN A 152 -9.93 5.84 22.59
N ASN A 153 -9.63 7.11 22.87
CA ASN A 153 -8.31 7.60 23.26
C ASN A 153 -7.20 7.21 22.26
N LEU A 154 -7.49 7.29 20.95
CA LEU A 154 -6.47 7.18 19.92
C LEU A 154 -5.51 8.38 20.01
N ASP A 155 -4.20 8.12 20.04
CA ASP A 155 -3.17 9.16 20.14
C ASP A 155 -3.25 10.20 19.00
N HIS A 156 -3.60 9.75 17.80
CA HIS A 156 -3.67 10.56 16.58
C HIS A 156 -5.08 10.51 15.96
N PRO A 157 -6.10 11.12 16.59
CA PRO A 157 -7.51 10.86 16.26
C PRO A 157 -7.95 11.50 14.94
N ARG A 158 -7.20 12.50 14.43
CA ARG A 158 -7.44 13.18 13.14
C ARG A 158 -6.90 12.43 11.94
N HIS A 159 -5.99 11.48 12.14
CA HIS A 159 -5.37 10.71 11.07
C HIS A 159 -6.33 9.66 10.52
N VAL A 160 -6.57 9.67 9.21
CA VAL A 160 -7.34 8.60 8.53
C VAL A 160 -6.53 7.32 8.45
N LEU A 161 -5.22 7.43 8.22
CA LEU A 161 -4.27 6.34 8.21
C LEU A 161 -3.67 6.17 9.61
N GLN A 162 -3.75 4.96 10.17
CA GLN A 162 -3.19 4.61 11.48
C GLN A 162 -2.15 3.53 11.30
N TYR A 163 -0.99 3.67 11.94
CA TYR A 163 0.04 2.64 11.99
C TYR A 163 -0.33 1.57 13.02
N THR A 164 -0.28 0.31 12.61
CA THR A 164 -0.60 -0.86 13.46
C THR A 164 0.50 -1.92 13.38
N GLY A 165 1.69 -1.55 12.93
CA GLY A 165 2.87 -2.40 12.98
C GLY A 165 3.54 -2.34 14.36
N GLU A 166 4.59 -3.13 14.52
CA GLU A 166 5.29 -3.29 15.81
C GLU A 166 6.46 -2.32 15.98
N ARG A 167 6.79 -1.54 14.95
CA ARG A 167 7.96 -0.66 14.96
C ARG A 167 7.63 0.69 15.54
N PHE A 168 8.67 1.43 15.87
CA PHE A 168 8.53 2.84 16.19
C PHE A 168 8.12 3.61 14.92
N ALA A 169 6.99 4.31 15.01
CA ALA A 169 6.50 5.21 13.97
C ALA A 169 6.23 6.59 14.58
N THR A 170 6.53 7.65 13.83
CA THR A 170 6.30 9.03 14.26
C THR A 170 5.26 9.67 13.36
N TYR A 171 4.22 10.23 13.94
CA TYR A 171 3.19 10.95 13.21
C TYR A 171 3.63 12.39 12.92
N SER A 172 3.04 12.97 11.88
CA SER A 172 3.29 14.33 11.43
C SER A 172 1.97 14.93 10.96
N GLU A 173 1.72 16.16 11.36
CA GLU A 173 0.42 16.82 11.17
C GLU A 173 0.62 18.24 10.60
N PRO A 174 -0.39 18.80 9.92
CA PRO A 174 -0.40 20.22 9.59
C PRO A 174 -0.35 21.10 10.86
N PRO A 175 0.39 22.23 10.85
CA PRO A 175 1.05 22.87 9.71
C PRO A 175 2.51 22.44 9.46
N GLU A 176 3.09 21.53 10.26
CA GLU A 176 4.49 21.08 10.08
C GLU A 176 4.69 20.43 8.71
N MET A 177 3.72 19.60 8.31
CA MET A 177 3.64 18.95 7.00
C MET A 177 2.33 19.34 6.31
N ALA A 178 2.29 19.25 4.98
CA ALA A 178 1.06 19.53 4.23
C ALA A 178 -0.05 18.50 4.50
N ASP A 179 0.31 17.27 4.88
CA ASP A 179 -0.62 16.16 5.07
C ASP A 179 -0.36 15.43 6.39
N PHE A 180 -1.36 14.69 6.85
CA PHE A 180 -1.27 13.78 7.98
C PHE A 180 -0.45 12.54 7.60
N GLY A 181 0.83 12.56 7.94
CA GLY A 181 1.80 11.54 7.55
C GLY A 181 2.35 10.71 8.70
N ILE A 182 2.80 9.50 8.38
CA ILE A 182 3.44 8.55 9.29
C ILE A 182 4.85 8.29 8.80
N ARG A 183 5.84 8.53 9.66
CA ARG A 183 7.27 8.34 9.39
C ARG A 183 7.74 7.04 10.05
N ILE A 184 8.30 6.14 9.26
CA ILE A 184 8.76 4.81 9.70
C ILE A 184 10.23 4.67 9.30
N PRO A 185 11.13 4.20 10.18
CA PRO A 185 12.51 3.89 9.82
C PRO A 185 12.57 2.89 8.67
N LEU A 186 13.43 3.15 7.68
CA LEU A 186 13.70 2.18 6.62
C LEU A 186 14.80 1.22 7.08
N LEU A 187 14.55 -0.07 6.90
CA LEU A 187 15.47 -1.12 7.32
C LEU A 187 16.17 -1.76 6.14
N GLN A 188 17.25 -2.49 6.44
CA GLN A 188 18.06 -3.14 5.42
C GLN A 188 17.26 -4.23 4.68
N GLU A 189 16.30 -4.87 5.36
CA GLU A 189 15.38 -5.83 4.77
C GLU A 189 14.56 -5.24 3.60
N ALA A 190 14.33 -3.92 3.56
CA ALA A 190 13.67 -3.28 2.43
C ALA A 190 14.44 -3.47 1.11
N PHE A 191 15.77 -3.65 1.18
CA PHE A 191 16.66 -3.86 0.02
C PHE A 191 16.89 -5.34 -0.29
N SER A 192 16.34 -6.24 0.51
CA SER A 192 16.40 -7.68 0.24
C SER A 192 15.19 -8.10 -0.60
N GLN A 193 15.22 -9.35 -1.08
CA GLN A 193 14.07 -9.96 -1.74
C GLN A 193 12.85 -10.11 -0.82
N SER A 194 12.97 -9.99 0.51
CA SER A 194 11.85 -10.05 1.45
C SER A 194 11.16 -8.70 1.66
N GLY A 195 11.82 -7.59 1.34
CA GLY A 195 11.28 -6.25 1.60
C GLY A 195 11.02 -5.99 3.10
N GLN A 196 10.52 -4.80 3.40
CA GLN A 196 10.05 -4.39 4.73
C GLN A 196 8.53 -4.32 4.73
N THR A 197 7.87 -5.11 5.58
CA THR A 197 6.40 -5.11 5.69
C THR A 197 5.97 -4.27 6.89
N GLU A 198 5.05 -3.35 6.66
CA GLU A 198 4.45 -2.50 7.68
C GLU A 198 2.93 -2.58 7.61
N SER A 199 2.28 -2.59 8.77
CA SER A 199 0.82 -2.74 8.84
C SER A 199 0.14 -1.42 9.17
N PHE A 200 -0.96 -1.15 8.48
CA PHE A 200 -1.77 0.05 8.64
C PHE A 200 -3.24 -0.27 8.79
N SER A 201 -4.02 0.64 9.36
CA SER A 201 -5.48 0.61 9.30
C SER A 201 -6.04 1.96 8.86
N PHE A 202 -7.23 1.94 8.25
CA PHE A 202 -7.87 3.13 7.68
C PHE A 202 -9.19 3.37 8.40
N VAL A 203 -9.30 4.45 9.18
CA VAL A 203 -10.40 4.64 10.15
C VAL A 203 -11.55 5.51 9.64
N CYS A 204 -11.50 5.96 8.38
CA CYS A 204 -12.57 6.74 7.78
C CYS A 204 -12.91 6.25 6.36
N LEU A 205 -14.21 6.14 6.07
CA LEU A 205 -14.69 5.69 4.75
C LEU A 205 -14.51 6.78 3.71
N SER A 206 -14.21 6.38 2.46
CA SER A 206 -14.18 7.31 1.33
C SER A 206 -15.52 8.00 1.09
N SER A 207 -16.63 7.42 1.56
CA SER A 207 -17.97 8.01 1.46
C SER A 207 -18.35 8.95 2.61
N CYS A 208 -17.50 9.10 3.64
CA CYS A 208 -17.77 10.03 4.73
C CYS A 208 -17.82 11.48 4.23
N MET A 209 -18.55 12.34 4.94
CA MET A 209 -18.84 13.72 4.51
C MET A 209 -17.60 14.53 4.09
N MET A 210 -16.50 14.47 4.86
CA MET A 210 -15.28 15.22 4.57
C MET A 210 -14.52 14.69 3.35
N ILE A 211 -14.38 13.36 3.25
CA ILE A 211 -13.70 12.71 2.11
C ILE A 211 -14.59 12.76 0.86
N GLY A 212 -15.91 12.76 1.02
CA GLY A 212 -16.88 13.16 0.00
C GLY A 212 -16.89 12.33 -1.28
N ARG A 213 -16.40 11.08 -1.24
CA ARG A 213 -16.15 10.22 -2.42
C ARG A 213 -15.13 10.81 -3.41
N LYS A 214 -14.37 11.84 -3.00
CA LYS A 214 -13.23 12.35 -3.76
C LYS A 214 -12.22 11.22 -3.97
N LYS A 215 -11.54 11.21 -5.12
CA LYS A 215 -10.50 10.20 -5.38
C LYS A 215 -9.31 10.45 -4.46
N THR A 216 -8.84 9.41 -3.77
CA THR A 216 -7.76 9.48 -2.79
C THR A 216 -6.61 8.56 -3.21
N LEU A 217 -5.39 9.03 -2.99
CA LEU A 217 -4.15 8.31 -3.18
C LEU A 217 -3.56 7.97 -1.82
N LEU A 218 -3.01 6.77 -1.69
CA LEU A 218 -1.96 6.45 -0.73
C LEU A 218 -0.63 6.86 -1.34
N CYS A 219 0.05 7.78 -0.69
CA CYS A 219 1.37 8.24 -1.09
C CYS A 219 2.40 7.64 -0.14
N ALA A 220 3.43 7.00 -0.70
CA ALA A 220 4.59 6.55 0.04
C ALA A 220 5.84 7.21 -0.53
N GLU A 221 6.59 7.89 0.32
CA GLU A 221 7.81 8.58 -0.05
C GLU A 221 9.00 7.95 0.68
N LEU A 222 10.05 7.68 -0.08
CA LEU A 222 11.36 7.32 0.46
C LEU A 222 12.16 8.60 0.66
N HIS A 223 12.47 8.91 1.91
CA HIS A 223 13.27 10.06 2.29
C HIS A 223 14.68 9.62 2.67
N TYR A 224 15.67 10.42 2.31
CA TYR A 224 17.02 10.39 2.87
C TYR A 224 17.31 11.75 3.49
N ARG A 225 17.42 11.78 4.83
CA ARG A 225 17.41 13.03 5.62
C ARG A 225 16.11 13.82 5.37
N ASP A 226 16.20 15.00 4.75
CA ASP A 226 15.08 15.91 4.47
C ASP A 226 14.72 15.97 2.98
N GLN A 227 15.25 15.04 2.18
CA GLN A 227 15.01 15.01 0.75
C GLN A 227 14.32 13.72 0.32
N ILE A 228 13.39 13.86 -0.62
CA ILE A 228 12.68 12.74 -1.23
C ILE A 228 13.56 12.11 -2.32
N LEU A 229 13.84 10.82 -2.20
CA LEU A 229 14.55 10.01 -3.19
C LEU A 229 13.59 9.41 -4.23
N SER A 230 12.44 8.91 -3.77
CA SER A 230 11.46 8.22 -4.59
C SER A 230 10.07 8.43 -4.00
N LYS A 231 9.05 8.51 -4.86
CA LYS A 231 7.65 8.65 -4.47
C LYS A 231 6.79 7.64 -5.23
N VAL A 232 5.87 7.01 -4.51
CA VAL A 232 4.91 6.05 -5.03
C VAL A 232 3.50 6.53 -4.68
N ASP A 233 2.64 6.59 -5.69
CA ASP A 233 1.23 6.92 -5.51
C ASP A 233 0.37 5.70 -5.89
N VAL A 234 -0.52 5.29 -4.99
CA VAL A 234 -1.44 4.17 -5.18
C VAL A 234 -2.88 4.67 -5.02
N PRO A 235 -3.69 4.71 -6.09
CA PRO A 235 -5.10 5.02 -5.98
C PRO A 235 -5.80 4.03 -5.04
N LEU A 236 -6.62 4.53 -4.11
CA LEU A 236 -7.34 3.68 -3.18
C LEU A 236 -8.82 4.04 -3.02
N LYS A 237 -9.55 3.13 -2.38
CA LYS A 237 -10.92 3.34 -1.88
C LYS A 237 -11.12 2.61 -0.56
N ILE A 238 -11.52 3.34 0.47
CA ILE A 238 -11.85 2.78 1.78
C ILE A 238 -13.37 2.59 1.84
N SER A 239 -13.82 1.36 1.97
CA SER A 239 -15.23 1.00 1.99
C SER A 239 -15.53 -0.08 3.03
N VAL A 240 -16.81 -0.37 3.25
CA VAL A 240 -17.24 -1.46 4.14
C VAL A 240 -17.17 -2.81 3.44
N CYS A 241 -17.35 -2.83 2.11
CA CYS A 241 -17.38 -4.04 1.30
C CYS A 241 -16.50 -3.86 0.05
N PRO A 242 -15.18 -4.06 0.16
CA PRO A 242 -14.22 -3.86 -0.93
C PRO A 242 -14.62 -4.60 -2.21
N MET A 243 -14.97 -5.88 -2.10
CA MET A 243 -15.29 -6.73 -3.26
C MET A 243 -16.48 -6.23 -4.09
N ARG A 244 -17.58 -5.84 -3.43
CA ARG A 244 -18.77 -5.31 -4.11
C ARG A 244 -18.44 -4.01 -4.85
N ASP A 245 -17.70 -3.14 -4.18
CA ASP A 245 -17.36 -1.83 -4.73
C ASP A 245 -16.40 -1.96 -5.92
N MET A 246 -15.43 -2.87 -5.84
CA MET A 246 -14.55 -3.23 -6.95
C MET A 246 -15.34 -3.77 -8.14
N GLN A 247 -16.18 -4.80 -7.95
CA GLN A 247 -16.99 -5.39 -9.02
C GLN A 247 -17.91 -4.36 -9.68
N ASN A 248 -18.50 -3.47 -8.89
CA ASN A 248 -19.36 -2.41 -9.41
C ASN A 248 -18.57 -1.37 -10.22
N GLU A 249 -17.35 -1.03 -9.82
CA GLU A 249 -16.51 -0.07 -10.55
C GLU A 249 -15.86 -0.70 -11.79
N GLU A 250 -15.41 -1.95 -11.72
CA GLU A 250 -14.92 -2.71 -12.88
C GLU A 250 -16.04 -2.91 -13.91
N GLY A 251 -17.24 -3.30 -13.46
CA GLY A 251 -18.40 -3.45 -14.34
C GLY A 251 -18.76 -2.15 -15.07
N LYS A 252 -18.62 -0.99 -14.41
CA LYS A 252 -18.80 0.32 -15.04
C LYS A 252 -17.70 0.62 -16.07
N CYS A 253 -16.46 0.22 -15.83
CA CYS A 253 -15.40 0.36 -16.82
C CYS A 253 -15.68 -0.49 -18.06
N VAL A 254 -16.13 -1.74 -17.88
CA VAL A 254 -16.52 -2.61 -19.00
C VAL A 254 -17.77 -2.08 -19.73
N SER A 255 -18.78 -1.61 -19.00
CA SER A 255 -20.01 -1.07 -19.62
C SER A 255 -19.81 0.29 -20.28
N ASN A 256 -18.93 1.14 -19.76
CA ASN A 256 -18.57 2.42 -20.38
C ASN A 256 -17.81 2.22 -21.70
N VAL A 257 -17.07 1.12 -21.86
CA VAL A 257 -16.49 0.73 -23.16
C VAL A 257 -17.59 0.32 -24.16
N ILE A 258 -18.66 -0.33 -23.69
CA ILE A 258 -19.78 -0.78 -24.53
C ILE A 258 -20.76 0.37 -24.86
N THR A 259 -20.91 1.37 -23.98
CA THR A 259 -21.96 2.41 -24.09
C THR A 259 -21.56 3.61 -24.97
N THR A 260 -20.32 3.68 -25.47
CA THR A 260 -19.90 4.71 -26.43
C THR A 260 -20.30 4.43 -27.89
N GLN A 261 -21.07 3.37 -28.16
CA GLN A 261 -21.72 3.16 -29.46
C GLN A 261 -23.24 3.06 -29.30
N GLY A 262 -23.94 4.08 -29.80
CA GLY A 262 -25.38 4.03 -30.04
C GLY A 262 -26.24 4.74 -29.00
N SER A 263 -26.40 6.05 -29.14
CA SER A 263 -27.58 6.74 -28.62
C SER A 263 -28.81 6.36 -29.46
N ASN A 264 -29.80 5.68 -28.88
CA ASN A 264 -31.21 6.11 -28.95
C ASN A 264 -32.14 5.35 -27.99
N LEU A 265 -32.76 6.16 -27.11
CA LEU A 265 -34.11 6.13 -26.52
C LEU A 265 -34.70 4.85 -25.89
N GLN A 266 -35.04 5.05 -24.60
CA GLN A 266 -36.07 4.46 -23.74
C GLN A 266 -37.03 3.40 -24.31
N GLU A 267 -37.26 2.34 -23.53
CA GLU A 267 -38.62 2.02 -23.04
C GLU A 267 -38.64 1.04 -21.84
N LYS A 268 -39.67 1.20 -20.99
CA LYS A 268 -40.02 0.39 -19.80
C LYS A 268 -40.42 -1.06 -20.17
N PRO A 269 -40.48 -2.01 -19.22
CA PRO A 269 -40.61 -3.44 -19.51
C PRO A 269 -42.06 -3.88 -19.77
N PRO A 270 -42.27 -4.98 -20.53
CA PRO A 270 -43.35 -5.90 -20.20
C PRO A 270 -42.97 -7.40 -20.25
N LEU A 271 -43.86 -8.18 -19.63
CA LEU A 271 -43.79 -9.60 -19.30
C LEU A 271 -44.04 -10.60 -20.46
N LYS A 272 -43.38 -11.77 -20.34
CA LYS A 272 -43.82 -13.17 -20.62
C LYS A 272 -44.22 -13.65 -22.04
N ARG A 273 -43.60 -14.80 -22.37
CA ARG A 273 -44.05 -16.02 -23.12
C ARG A 273 -43.85 -16.14 -24.66
N ALA A 274 -42.77 -16.85 -25.00
CA ALA A 274 -42.63 -18.02 -25.90
C ALA A 274 -43.38 -18.14 -27.26
N ARG A 275 -42.61 -18.26 -28.36
CA ARG A 275 -42.54 -19.46 -29.27
C ARG A 275 -41.49 -19.28 -30.40
N LYS A 276 -40.71 -20.34 -30.68
CA LYS A 276 -39.81 -20.59 -31.84
C LYS A 276 -40.64 -20.96 -33.12
N PRO A 277 -40.11 -21.18 -34.37
CA PRO A 277 -38.73 -21.54 -34.76
C PRO A 277 -38.15 -21.06 -36.14
N ASN A 278 -36.85 -21.36 -36.33
CA ASN A 278 -36.11 -21.86 -37.52
C ASN A 278 -35.33 -20.96 -38.52
N ASN A 279 -34.03 -21.31 -38.59
CA ASN A 279 -33.08 -21.47 -39.71
C ASN A 279 -32.48 -20.27 -40.46
N ALA A 280 -31.16 -20.05 -40.27
CA ALA A 280 -30.14 -20.10 -41.32
C ALA A 280 -28.72 -20.11 -40.70
N VAL A 281 -27.74 -20.59 -41.47
CA VAL A 281 -26.45 -21.17 -41.06
C VAL A 281 -25.26 -20.24 -41.37
N ALA A 282 -24.23 -20.35 -40.52
CA ALA A 282 -22.78 -20.11 -40.71
C ALA A 282 -22.19 -18.71 -40.98
N GLY A 283 -21.09 -18.45 -40.27
CA GLY A 283 -20.08 -17.45 -40.62
C GLY A 283 -19.22 -17.03 -39.42
N ASN A 284 -18.10 -17.72 -39.20
CA ASN A 284 -17.04 -17.31 -38.27
C ASN A 284 -16.52 -15.91 -38.65
N ASP A 285 -16.26 -15.05 -37.66
CA ASP A 285 -14.88 -14.61 -37.35
C ASP A 285 -14.87 -13.69 -36.14
N SER A 286 -14.05 -14.08 -35.17
CA SER A 286 -13.83 -13.38 -33.90
C SER A 286 -12.69 -12.40 -34.09
N ALA A 287 -13.01 -11.11 -34.24
CA ALA A 287 -12.03 -10.04 -34.19
C ALA A 287 -12.10 -9.33 -32.83
N SER A 288 -11.09 -9.61 -32.00
CA SER A 288 -10.82 -9.01 -30.69
C SER A 288 -10.86 -7.47 -30.73
N PRO A 289 -11.36 -6.78 -29.69
CA PRO A 289 -11.39 -5.32 -29.65
C PRO A 289 -9.98 -4.74 -29.57
N VAL A 290 -9.54 -4.07 -30.64
CA VAL A 290 -8.26 -3.37 -30.70
C VAL A 290 -8.31 -2.17 -29.76
N SER A 291 -7.45 -2.18 -28.74
CA SER A 291 -7.24 -1.03 -27.86
C SER A 291 -6.43 0.03 -28.61
N GLU A 292 -7.02 1.19 -28.89
CA GLU A 292 -6.32 2.30 -29.57
C GLU A 292 -5.53 3.15 -28.56
N LEU A 293 -4.27 3.46 -28.90
CA LEU A 293 -3.38 4.33 -28.12
C LEU A 293 -3.07 5.59 -28.95
N ILE A 294 -3.37 6.77 -28.40
CA ILE A 294 -3.09 8.06 -29.06
C ILE A 294 -1.82 8.66 -28.46
N VAL A 295 -0.78 8.80 -29.29
CA VAL A 295 0.49 9.42 -28.90
C VAL A 295 0.61 10.80 -29.56
N ARG A 296 0.71 11.86 -28.75
CA ARG A 296 0.96 13.23 -29.24
C ARG A 296 2.44 13.53 -29.18
N VAL A 297 3.05 13.81 -30.33
CA VAL A 297 4.48 14.14 -30.44
C VAL A 297 4.65 15.56 -30.93
N LYS A 298 5.54 16.32 -30.29
CA LYS A 298 5.89 17.70 -30.67
C LYS A 298 7.35 17.76 -31.11
N GLY A 299 7.60 18.37 -32.26
CA GLY A 299 8.94 18.55 -32.82
C GLY A 299 9.20 17.69 -34.05
N ARG A 300 9.72 18.31 -35.13
CA ARG A 300 9.87 17.68 -36.46
C ARG A 300 10.74 16.41 -36.44
N LYS A 301 11.89 16.47 -35.76
CA LYS A 301 12.81 15.34 -35.63
C LYS A 301 12.15 14.12 -34.96
N PHE A 302 11.45 14.31 -33.85
CA PHE A 302 10.76 13.22 -33.14
C PHE A 302 9.59 12.63 -33.94
N ILE A 303 8.93 13.44 -34.76
CA ILE A 303 7.89 12.95 -35.68
C ILE A 303 8.50 12.06 -36.77
N GLU A 304 9.65 12.43 -37.32
CA GLU A 304 10.36 11.63 -38.33
C GLU A 304 10.92 10.32 -37.76
N ASP A 305 11.51 10.38 -36.56
CA ASP A 305 12.01 9.20 -35.85
C ASP A 305 10.86 8.22 -35.53
N LEU A 306 9.71 8.73 -35.05
CA LEU A 306 8.54 7.90 -34.77
C LEU A 306 7.94 7.31 -36.05
N LYS A 307 7.87 8.08 -37.14
CA LYS A 307 7.43 7.54 -38.45
C LYS A 307 8.30 6.39 -38.92
N THR A 308 9.61 6.54 -38.79
CA THR A 308 10.59 5.52 -39.17
C THR A 308 10.46 4.27 -38.30
N PHE A 309 10.30 4.46 -36.99
CA PHE A 309 10.07 3.38 -36.04
C PHE A 309 8.78 2.60 -36.35
N LEU A 310 7.67 3.30 -36.57
CA LEU A 310 6.37 2.69 -36.88
C LEU A 310 6.44 1.91 -38.20
N ALA A 311 7.02 2.49 -39.26
CA ALA A 311 7.17 1.82 -40.54
C ALA A 311 8.08 0.57 -40.49
N THR A 312 9.06 0.55 -39.58
CA THR A 312 10.02 -0.58 -39.45
C THR A 312 9.48 -1.70 -38.55
N LYS A 313 8.70 -1.36 -37.53
CA LYS A 313 8.34 -2.30 -36.45
C LYS A 313 6.85 -2.65 -36.39
N ILE A 314 5.99 -1.89 -37.06
CA ILE A 314 4.54 -2.07 -37.00
C ILE A 314 3.95 -2.10 -38.43
N PRO A 315 3.14 -3.11 -38.79
CA PRO A 315 2.46 -3.12 -40.09
C PRO A 315 1.54 -1.91 -40.24
N SER A 316 1.46 -1.35 -41.46
CA SER A 316 0.72 -0.10 -41.75
C SER A 316 -0.78 -0.13 -41.41
N GLN A 317 -1.36 -1.31 -41.26
CA GLN A 317 -2.76 -1.50 -40.86
C GLN A 317 -3.02 -1.27 -39.35
N HIS A 318 -1.97 -1.19 -38.54
CA HIS A 318 -2.07 -1.05 -37.07
C HIS A 318 -1.75 0.36 -36.56
N TYR A 319 -1.51 1.33 -37.44
CA TYR A 319 -1.31 2.73 -37.03
C TYR A 319 -1.80 3.73 -38.08
N ALA A 320 -2.25 4.90 -37.63
CA ALA A 320 -2.63 6.02 -38.48
C ALA A 320 -1.95 7.31 -37.99
N LEU A 321 -1.50 8.16 -38.91
CA LEU A 321 -0.81 9.41 -38.61
C LEU A 321 -1.71 10.58 -38.99
N TYR A 322 -2.03 11.43 -38.02
CA TYR A 322 -2.83 12.63 -38.21
C TYR A 322 -1.93 13.86 -38.12
N SER A 323 -1.83 14.64 -39.20
CA SER A 323 -1.20 15.95 -39.18
C SER A 323 -2.24 17.04 -38.99
N GLN A 324 -2.18 17.76 -37.86
CA GLN A 324 -3.07 18.88 -37.62
C GLN A 324 -2.60 20.07 -38.48
N HIS A 325 -3.32 20.34 -39.57
CA HIS A 325 -3.09 21.56 -40.36
C HIS A 325 -3.61 22.76 -39.55
N VAL A 326 -2.71 23.62 -39.10
CA VAL A 326 -3.08 24.92 -38.54
C VAL A 326 -3.21 25.89 -39.71
N SER A 327 -4.44 26.14 -40.14
CA SER A 327 -4.76 27.22 -41.06
C SER A 327 -4.61 28.55 -40.32
N TYR A 328 -3.57 29.31 -40.65
CA TYR A 328 -3.47 30.71 -40.22
C TYR A 328 -4.37 31.55 -41.14
N ASN A 329 -5.40 32.16 -40.56
CA ASN A 329 -6.07 33.34 -41.12
C ASN A 329 -5.39 34.59 -40.58
#